data_AF-A0A7S2CRQ1-F1
#
_entry.id   AF-A0A7S2CRQ1-F1
#
_cell.length_a   1.000
_cell.length_b   1.000
_cell.length_c   1.000
_cell.angle_alpha   90.00
_cell.angle_beta   90.00
_cell.angle_gamma   90.00
#
_symmetry.space_group_name_H-M   'P 1'
#
loop_
_entity.id
_entity.type
_entity.pdbx_description
1 polymer ?
#
loop_
_entity_poly.entity_id
_entity_poly.type
_entity_poly.pdbx_seq_one_letter_code
_entity_poly.pdbx_strand_id
1 'polypeptide(L)'
;APGCILQLSIPSVETLPAHINVEAVKEALEAARNLATVGSGENQKCHGFTFIVGDAAELLRKDEAEVGVYGEPSQDQYNFVACGTDRDIRTAAGFKQLQACATQDGAIIIDGQTFKVSAGNFMVTSQGRPRRRRRTPPLGLGRLTAG
;
A
#
# COMPACT_ATOMS: atom_id res chain seq x y z
N ALA A 1 10.34 23.97 27.69
CA ALA A 1 9.17 24.50 26.98
C ALA A 1 8.04 23.49 27.11
N PRO A 2 6.84 23.85 27.60
CA PRO A 2 5.73 22.91 27.62
C PRO A 2 5.41 22.53 26.18
N GLY A 3 5.25 21.23 25.96
CA GLY A 3 5.28 20.59 24.64
C GLY A 3 4.26 21.19 23.68
N CYS A 4 4.74 21.62 22.53
CA CYS A 4 3.89 21.95 21.40
C CYS A 4 3.15 20.68 20.98
N ILE A 5 1.87 20.60 21.33
CA ILE A 5 0.96 19.61 20.75
C ILE A 5 0.68 20.12 19.34
N LEU A 6 1.39 19.56 18.36
CA LEU A 6 1.00 19.69 16.96
C LEU A 6 -0.40 19.10 16.83
N GLN A 7 -1.41 19.96 16.75
CA GLN A 7 -2.76 19.55 16.40
C GLN A 7 -2.75 19.19 14.91
N LEU A 8 -2.66 17.90 14.61
CA LEU A 8 -2.70 17.39 13.25
C LEU A 8 -4.12 17.59 12.71
N SER A 9 -4.31 18.58 11.84
CA SER A 9 -5.57 18.81 11.14
C SER A 9 -5.55 18.05 9.81
N ILE A 10 -6.58 17.25 9.55
CA ILE A 10 -6.77 16.65 8.24
C ILE A 10 -7.29 17.74 7.29
N PRO A 11 -6.59 18.04 6.19
CA PRO A 11 -7.12 18.95 5.19
C PRO A 11 -8.35 18.32 4.51
N SER A 12 -9.39 19.11 4.28
CA SER A 12 -10.57 18.70 3.50
C SER A 12 -11.32 17.48 4.05
N VAL A 13 -11.43 17.35 5.38
CA VAL A 13 -12.23 16.29 6.04
C VAL A 13 -13.64 16.20 5.47
N GLU A 14 -14.25 17.35 5.19
CA GLU A 14 -15.62 17.45 4.67
C GLU A 14 -15.78 16.86 3.26
N THR A 15 -14.68 16.66 2.54
CA THR A 15 -14.69 16.11 1.17
C THR A 15 -14.06 14.72 1.09
N LEU A 16 -13.86 14.04 2.22
CA LEU A 16 -13.31 12.69 2.19
C LEU A 16 -14.29 11.72 1.48
N PRO A 17 -13.79 10.80 0.64
CA PRO A 17 -14.63 9.78 0.01
C PRO A 17 -15.34 8.93 1.06
N ALA A 18 -16.56 8.48 0.76
CA ALA A 18 -17.41 7.73 1.70
C ALA A 18 -16.77 6.41 2.21
N HIS A 19 -15.83 5.84 1.47
CA HIS A 19 -15.12 4.63 1.86
C HIS A 19 -13.92 4.89 2.80
N ILE A 20 -13.63 6.15 3.12
CA ILE A 20 -12.55 6.56 4.03
C ILE A 20 -13.15 7.12 5.32
N ASN A 21 -12.94 6.42 6.43
CA ASN A 21 -13.30 6.91 7.74
C ASN A 21 -12.31 8.00 8.17
N VAL A 22 -12.82 9.16 8.58
CA VAL A 22 -12.02 10.28 9.12
C VAL A 22 -11.14 9.82 10.29
N GLU A 23 -11.65 8.94 11.14
CA GLU A 23 -10.91 8.38 12.26
C GLU A 23 -9.68 7.59 11.78
N ALA A 24 -9.80 6.81 10.70
CA ALA A 24 -8.66 6.07 10.14
C ALA A 24 -7.56 7.00 9.65
N VAL A 25 -7.93 8.16 9.09
CA VAL A 25 -6.96 9.20 8.69
C VAL A 25 -6.28 9.82 9.92
N LYS A 26 -7.03 10.09 11.00
CA LYS A 26 -6.46 10.62 12.25
C LYS A 26 -5.45 9.63 12.85
N GLU A 27 -5.84 8.37 12.97
CA GLU A 27 -5.00 7.31 13.49
C GLU A 27 -3.74 7.09 12.63
N ALA A 28 -3.88 7.15 11.30
CA ALA A 28 -2.72 7.09 10.40
C ALA A 28 -1.76 8.28 10.58
N LEU A 29 -2.28 9.48 10.80
CA LEU A 29 -1.47 10.67 11.08
C LEU A 29 -0.75 10.58 12.44
N GLU A 30 -1.45 10.09 13.47
CA GLU A 30 -0.86 9.85 14.79
C GLU A 30 0.21 8.75 14.72
N ALA A 31 -0.06 7.67 14.00
CA ALA A 31 0.91 6.61 13.76
C ALA A 31 2.14 7.11 12.99
N ALA A 32 1.96 7.96 11.97
CA ALA A 32 3.06 8.58 11.23
C ALA A 32 3.91 9.47 12.15
N ARG A 33 3.28 10.28 13.01
CA ARG A 33 3.98 11.08 14.01
C ARG A 33 4.76 10.20 14.98
N ASN A 34 4.14 9.16 15.51
CA ASN A 34 4.78 8.23 16.45
C ASN A 34 5.96 7.49 15.80
N LEU A 35 5.81 7.10 14.54
CA LEU A 35 6.87 6.47 13.77
C LEU A 35 8.02 7.43 13.48
N ALA A 36 7.73 8.72 13.25
CA ALA A 36 8.76 9.75 13.08
C ALA A 36 9.52 10.06 14.38
N THR A 37 8.88 9.93 15.55
CA THR A 37 9.52 10.20 16.84
C THR A 37 10.26 8.98 17.41
N VAL A 38 9.70 7.79 17.26
CA VAL A 38 10.25 6.53 17.80
C VAL A 38 11.17 5.83 16.79
N GLY A 39 10.98 6.07 15.49
CA GLY A 39 11.65 5.36 14.41
C GLY A 39 11.09 3.96 14.16
N SER A 40 11.72 3.24 13.23
CA SER A 40 11.40 1.83 12.91
C SER A 40 11.81 0.84 14.00
N GLY A 41 12.38 1.32 15.12
CA GLY A 41 13.02 0.49 16.13
C GLY A 41 14.43 0.05 15.73
N GLU A 42 15.11 -0.62 16.65
CA GLU A 42 16.38 -1.34 16.40
C GLU A 42 17.57 -0.49 15.91
N ASN A 43 17.60 0.82 16.22
CA ASN A 43 18.62 1.77 15.73
C ASN A 43 18.72 1.85 14.19
N GLN A 44 17.71 1.38 13.47
CA GLN A 44 17.66 1.50 12.01
C GLN A 44 17.04 2.85 11.61
N LYS A 45 17.57 3.43 10.53
CA LYS A 45 16.95 4.60 9.91
C LYS A 45 15.72 4.14 9.13
N CYS A 46 14.63 4.88 9.24
CA CYS A 46 13.50 4.68 8.36
C CYS A 46 13.92 4.93 6.90
N HIS A 47 13.41 4.11 6.01
CA HIS A 47 13.48 4.30 4.57
C HIS A 47 12.52 5.40 4.11
N GLY A 48 12.59 5.76 2.82
CA GLY A 48 11.63 6.68 2.24
C GLY A 48 10.28 5.98 2.07
N PHE A 49 9.34 6.25 2.96
CA PHE A 49 8.00 5.66 2.90
C PHE A 49 6.88 6.70 2.80
N THR A 50 5.70 6.25 2.37
CA THR A 50 4.47 7.06 2.31
C THR A 50 3.31 6.27 2.86
N PHE A 51 2.45 6.89 3.65
CA PHE A 51 1.18 6.27 4.05
C PHE A 51 0.11 6.58 3.00
N ILE A 52 -0.62 5.54 2.59
CA ILE A 52 -1.82 5.67 1.76
C ILE A 52 -2.98 5.11 2.58
N VAL A 53 -3.90 5.99 2.96
CA VAL A 53 -5.16 5.60 3.59
C VAL A 53 -6.21 5.50 2.48
N GLY A 54 -6.72 4.29 2.24
CA GLY A 54 -7.51 3.98 1.04
C GLY A 54 -8.42 2.77 1.21
N ASP A 55 -9.21 2.45 0.19
CA ASP A 55 -9.82 1.14 0.06
C ASP A 55 -8.72 0.11 -0.27
N ALA A 56 -8.34 -0.71 0.71
CA ALA A 56 -7.24 -1.64 0.52
C ALA A 56 -7.55 -2.73 -0.50
N ALA A 57 -8.82 -3.16 -0.62
CA ALA A 57 -9.22 -4.17 -1.57
C ALA A 57 -9.08 -3.67 -3.02
N GLU A 58 -9.44 -2.41 -3.27
CA GLU A 58 -9.26 -1.79 -4.59
C GLU A 58 -7.78 -1.49 -4.88
N LEU A 59 -7.02 -0.98 -3.91
CA LEU A 59 -5.59 -0.66 -4.09
C LEU A 59 -4.73 -1.90 -4.34
N LEU A 60 -5.07 -3.04 -3.73
CA LEU A 60 -4.38 -4.32 -3.90
C LEU A 60 -4.97 -5.19 -5.02
N ARG A 61 -5.97 -4.68 -5.76
CA ARG A 61 -6.63 -5.42 -6.82
C ARG A 61 -5.66 -5.76 -7.95
N LYS A 62 -5.75 -7.00 -8.42
CA LYS A 62 -5.09 -7.48 -9.62
C LYS A 62 -6.03 -7.51 -10.81
N ASP A 63 -5.49 -7.36 -12.01
CA ASP A 63 -6.22 -7.58 -13.26
C ASP A 63 -6.27 -9.08 -13.64
N GLU A 64 -6.92 -9.39 -14.76
CA GLU A 64 -7.03 -10.77 -15.28
C GLU A 64 -5.68 -11.43 -15.60
N ALA A 65 -4.59 -10.65 -15.68
CA ALA A 65 -3.24 -11.14 -15.91
C ALA A 65 -2.44 -11.27 -14.60
N GLU A 66 -3.10 -11.19 -13.45
CA GLU A 66 -2.51 -11.24 -12.11
C GLU A 66 -1.52 -10.09 -11.81
N VAL A 67 -1.70 -8.94 -12.50
CA VAL A 67 -0.88 -7.74 -12.33
C VAL A 67 -1.61 -6.71 -11.47
N GLY A 68 -0.91 -6.11 -10.52
CA GLY A 68 -1.45 -5.03 -9.67
C GLY A 68 -1.93 -3.82 -10.49
N VAL A 69 -3.17 -3.41 -10.28
CA VAL A 69 -3.83 -2.35 -11.09
C VAL A 69 -3.31 -0.96 -10.73
N TYR A 70 -3.14 -0.68 -9.44
CA TYR A 70 -2.57 0.58 -8.93
C TYR A 70 -1.13 0.42 -8.45
N GLY A 71 -0.69 -0.83 -8.28
CA GLY A 71 0.60 -1.19 -7.73
C GLY A 71 0.53 -2.57 -7.08
N GLU A 72 1.66 -2.98 -6.52
CA GLU A 72 1.78 -4.25 -5.80
C GLU A 72 2.89 -4.15 -4.74
N PRO A 73 2.81 -4.92 -3.64
CA PRO A 73 3.94 -5.11 -2.75
C PRO A 73 5.11 -5.73 -3.52
N SER A 74 6.32 -5.20 -3.37
CA SER A 74 7.49 -5.77 -4.08
C SER A 74 7.87 -7.16 -3.56
N GLN A 75 7.37 -7.53 -2.39
CA GLN A 75 7.62 -8.81 -1.74
C GLN A 75 6.30 -9.32 -1.11
N ASP A 76 5.96 -10.58 -1.38
CA ASP A 76 4.64 -11.16 -1.04
C ASP A 76 4.34 -11.12 0.46
N GLN A 77 5.35 -11.23 1.33
CA GLN A 77 5.15 -11.20 2.79
C GLN A 77 4.68 -9.84 3.31
N TYR A 78 4.78 -8.78 2.50
CA TYR A 78 4.21 -7.47 2.81
C TYR A 78 2.79 -7.27 2.25
N ASN A 79 2.19 -8.30 1.63
CA ASN A 79 0.75 -8.35 1.36
C ASN A 79 0.03 -8.98 2.56
N PHE A 80 -0.18 -8.20 3.62
CA PHE A 80 -0.72 -8.73 4.87
C PHE A 80 -2.16 -9.21 4.78
N VAL A 81 -2.95 -8.65 3.86
CA VAL A 81 -4.30 -9.14 3.55
C VAL A 81 -4.22 -10.57 2.98
N ALA A 82 -3.38 -10.79 1.97
CA ALA A 82 -3.21 -12.12 1.37
C ALA A 82 -2.63 -13.14 2.37
N CYS A 83 -1.74 -12.69 3.27
CA CYS A 83 -1.18 -13.55 4.32
C CYS A 83 -2.14 -13.77 5.51
N GLY A 84 -3.25 -13.03 5.62
CA GLY A 84 -4.13 -13.05 6.79
C GLY A 84 -3.44 -12.54 8.08
N THR A 85 -2.50 -11.61 7.93
CA THR A 85 -1.67 -11.07 9.02
C THR A 85 -1.83 -9.57 9.21
N ASP A 86 -2.84 -8.96 8.59
CA ASP A 86 -3.19 -7.55 8.72
C ASP A 86 -3.58 -7.21 10.17
N ARG A 87 -2.98 -6.15 10.73
CA ARG A 87 -3.23 -5.72 12.12
C ARG A 87 -3.76 -4.30 12.16
N ASP A 88 -4.65 -4.05 13.12
CA ASP A 88 -5.16 -2.72 13.43
C ASP A 88 -4.03 -1.82 13.95
N ILE A 89 -3.82 -0.67 13.31
CA ILE A 89 -2.73 0.29 13.61
C ILE A 89 -2.79 0.83 15.04
N ARG A 90 -3.97 0.83 15.66
CA ARG A 90 -4.17 1.30 17.04
C ARG A 90 -3.61 0.35 18.08
N THR A 91 -3.28 -0.88 17.68
CA THR A 91 -2.72 -1.90 18.56
C THR A 91 -1.19 -1.87 18.53
N ALA A 92 -0.56 -2.32 19.62
CA ALA A 92 0.90 -2.46 19.66
C ALA A 92 1.45 -3.38 18.56
N ALA A 93 0.69 -4.42 18.19
CA ALA A 93 1.06 -5.32 17.10
C ALA A 93 0.99 -4.62 15.73
N GLY A 94 -0.03 -3.80 15.49
CA GLY A 94 -0.13 -3.00 14.27
C GLY A 94 0.94 -1.92 14.17
N PHE A 95 1.25 -1.23 15.26
CA PHE A 95 2.35 -0.27 15.27
C PHE A 95 3.70 -0.96 15.00
N LYS A 96 3.95 -2.15 15.56
CA LYS A 96 5.15 -2.93 15.25
C LYS A 96 5.20 -3.37 13.77
N GLN A 97 4.04 -3.68 13.18
CA GLN A 97 3.94 -3.97 11.75
C GLN A 97 4.27 -2.74 10.89
N LEU A 98 3.80 -1.55 11.27
CA LEU A 98 4.19 -0.29 10.62
C LEU A 98 5.69 -0.04 10.70
N GLN A 99 6.30 -0.27 11.87
CA GLN A 99 7.74 -0.14 12.06
C GLN A 99 8.52 -1.07 11.12
N ALA A 100 8.11 -2.33 11.00
CA ALA A 100 8.71 -3.27 10.06
C ALA A 100 8.59 -2.79 8.60
N CYS A 101 7.43 -2.25 8.21
CA CYS A 101 7.24 -1.70 6.87
C CYS A 101 8.14 -0.48 6.59
N ALA A 102 8.38 0.35 7.60
CA ALA A 102 9.23 1.55 7.47
C ALA A 102 10.73 1.25 7.34
N THR A 103 11.14 -0.01 7.45
CA THR A 103 12.48 -0.48 7.08
C THR A 103 12.65 -0.70 5.58
N GLN A 104 11.60 -0.51 4.78
CA GLN A 104 11.60 -0.68 3.33
C GLN A 104 11.11 0.59 2.65
N ASP A 105 11.54 0.79 1.40
CA ASP A 105 11.02 1.88 0.58
C ASP A 105 9.60 1.58 0.08
N GLY A 106 8.87 2.64 -0.28
CA GLY A 106 7.56 2.52 -0.93
C GLY A 106 6.39 2.91 -0.04
N ALA A 107 5.19 2.54 -0.45
CA ALA A 107 3.98 2.90 0.26
C ALA A 107 3.58 1.85 1.30
N ILE A 108 2.91 2.31 2.35
CA ILE A 108 2.24 1.51 3.37
C ILE A 108 0.75 1.79 3.22
N ILE A 109 -0.01 0.73 2.95
CA ILE A 109 -1.44 0.80 2.73
C ILE A 109 -2.15 0.57 4.07
N ILE A 110 -2.93 1.55 4.48
CA ILE A 110 -3.81 1.47 5.64
C ILE A 110 -5.25 1.45 5.10
N ASP A 111 -6.01 0.43 5.47
CA ASP A 111 -7.41 0.34 5.09
C ASP A 111 -8.23 1.41 5.80
N GLY A 112 -8.91 2.23 5.00
CA GLY A 112 -9.66 3.41 5.45
C GLY A 112 -10.92 3.10 6.25
N GLN A 113 -11.39 1.85 6.30
CA GLN A 113 -12.56 1.46 7.09
C GLN A 113 -12.20 0.65 8.34
N THR A 114 -11.21 -0.21 8.22
CA THR A 114 -10.84 -1.19 9.25
C THR A 114 -9.62 -0.81 10.07
N PHE A 115 -8.95 0.30 9.74
CA PHE A 115 -7.76 0.79 10.46
C PHE A 115 -6.56 -0.15 10.37
N LYS A 116 -6.58 -1.13 9.46
CA LYS A 116 -5.55 -2.16 9.40
C LYS A 116 -4.41 -1.79 8.47
N VAL A 117 -3.20 -2.22 8.81
CA VAL A 117 -2.06 -2.24 7.89
C VAL A 117 -2.27 -3.38 6.90
N SER A 118 -2.71 -3.04 5.70
CA SER A 118 -3.07 -4.02 4.67
C SER A 118 -1.88 -4.43 3.83
N ALA A 119 -0.95 -3.51 3.57
CA ALA A 119 0.30 -3.82 2.89
C ALA A 119 1.44 -2.86 3.25
N GLY A 120 2.67 -3.32 3.07
CA GLY A 120 3.88 -2.50 3.10
C GLY A 120 4.69 -2.66 1.82
N ASN A 121 5.74 -1.85 1.65
CA ASN A 121 6.63 -1.93 0.48
C ASN A 121 5.87 -1.94 -0.86
N PHE A 122 4.74 -1.23 -0.89
CA PHE A 122 3.83 -1.15 -2.02
C PHE A 122 4.36 -0.17 -3.05
N MET A 123 4.59 -0.64 -4.27
CA MET A 123 5.11 0.18 -5.35
C MET A 123 3.96 0.64 -6.21
N VAL A 124 3.64 1.93 -6.10
CA VAL A 124 2.61 2.56 -6.94
C VAL A 124 3.12 2.55 -8.38
N THR A 125 2.35 1.94 -9.28
CA THR A 125 2.68 1.94 -10.70
C THR A 125 1.92 3.08 -11.38
N SER A 126 2.57 3.78 -12.31
CA SER A 126 1.85 4.74 -13.16
C SER A 126 0.79 3.96 -13.93
N GLN A 127 -0.50 4.31 -13.76
CA GLN A 127 -1.63 3.67 -14.47
C GLN A 127 -1.29 3.52 -15.96
N GLY A 128 -0.93 2.29 -16.34
CA GLY A 128 -0.06 2.06 -17.49
C GLY A 128 -0.71 1.29 -18.62
N ARG A 129 -2.04 1.38 -18.77
CA ARG A 129 -2.87 0.70 -19.79
C ARG A 129 -2.80 -0.84 -19.70
N PRO A 130 -3.84 -1.58 -20.12
CA PRO A 130 -3.66 -2.98 -20.44
C PRO A 130 -2.52 -3.05 -21.45
N ARG A 131 -1.41 -3.73 -21.11
CA ARG A 131 -0.38 -4.05 -22.10
C ARG A 131 -1.09 -4.82 -23.20
N ARG A 132 -1.46 -4.14 -24.30
CA ARG A 132 -1.96 -4.80 -25.50
C ARG A 132 -0.92 -5.85 -25.82
N ARG A 133 -1.26 -7.11 -25.60
CA ARG A 133 -0.43 -8.26 -25.97
C ARG A 133 0.06 -7.97 -27.38
N ARG A 134 1.39 -7.95 -27.59
CA ARG A 134 1.92 -8.15 -28.94
C ARG A 134 1.30 -9.48 -29.38
N ARG A 135 0.34 -9.43 -30.30
CA ARG A 135 -0.12 -10.62 -31.00
C ARG A 135 1.12 -11.13 -31.72
N THR A 136 1.75 -12.16 -31.17
CA THR A 136 2.63 -13.00 -31.97
C THR A 136 1.74 -13.49 -33.12
N PRO A 137 2.06 -13.18 -34.39
CA PRO A 137 1.29 -13.75 -35.48
C PRO A 137 1.41 -15.28 -35.38
N PRO A 138 0.34 -16.03 -35.66
CA PRO A 138 0.47 -17.49 -35.70
C PRO A 138 1.56 -17.82 -36.72
N LEU A 139 2.50 -18.67 -36.30
CA LEU A 139 3.46 -19.29 -37.22
C LEU A 139 2.63 -19.86 -38.37
N GLY A 140 2.83 -19.27 -39.56
CA GLY A 140 2.10 -19.64 -40.75
C GLY A 140 2.25 -21.14 -40.97
N LEU A 141 1.11 -21.82 -41.12
CA LEU A 141 1.05 -23.12 -41.78
C LEU A 141 1.70 -22.95 -43.15
N GLY A 142 2.96 -23.34 -43.26
CA GLY A 142 3.61 -23.56 -44.54
C GLY A 142 2.88 -24.69 -45.25
N ARG A 143 2.11 -24.33 -46.28
CA ARG A 143 1.64 -25.26 -47.31
C ARG A 143 2.86 -26.00 -47.87
N LEU A 144 2.95 -27.30 -47.61
CA LEU A 144 3.67 -28.22 -48.47
C LEU A 144 2.75 -28.57 -49.63
N THR A 145 2.99 -27.95 -50.79
CA THR A 145 2.48 -28.41 -52.08
C THR A 145 3.67 -28.78 -52.95
N ALA A 146 3.73 -30.08 -53.26
CA ALA A 146 4.23 -30.74 -54.47
C ALA A 146 5.49 -30.21 -55.17
N GLY A 147 6.50 -31.09 -55.23
CA GLY A 147 7.53 -31.20 -56.25
C GLY A 147 7.97 -32.66 -56.31
#